data_AF-A0A2M7QWD3-F1
#
_entry.id   AF-A0A2M7QWD3-F1
#
_cell.length_a   1.000
_cell.length_b   1.000
_cell.length_c   1.000
_cell.angle_alpha   90.00
_cell.angle_beta   90.00
_cell.angle_gamma   90.00
#
_symmetry.space_group_name_H-M   'P 1'
#
loop_
_entity.id
_entity.type
_entity.pdbx_description
1 polymer ?
#
loop_
_entity_poly.entity_id
_entity_poly.type
_entity_poly.pdbx_seq_one_letter_code
_entity_poly.pdbx_strand_id
1 'polypeptide(L)'
;MITLLYLIPVFSIVSAIVVYRLNGKREFLKLDLVQFFYAFILSPVLFIWLKTFLYFLLRVEVTVSLSSGQLFLFDTIFSTLFLYIFAFVVIHSLTKSFNLKRTVDPLYNLFEDSEFFHLWLTHLMMYLGGMVLTSVLALLNIWFPLEISLTTTGFYFLFGSGFLCGFVVFLLAWLSDPKQEEANFMRLMKLAFGFFFLIHVVLYFVFNPPFSAAYGLYWWSLNIFTALVICSLFSYKSERATSFFEQISLYFKHSKWGENIQLFKQK
;
A
#
# COMPACT_ATOMS: atom_id res chain seq x y z
N MET A 1 7.15 26.17 1.58
CA MET A 1 7.06 24.96 0.72
C MET A 1 8.43 24.38 0.40
N ILE A 2 9.38 25.17 -0.11
CA ILE A 2 10.77 24.75 -0.40
C ILE A 2 11.49 24.17 0.83
N THR A 3 11.34 24.79 2.00
CA THR A 3 11.93 24.29 3.27
C THR A 3 11.45 22.89 3.66
N LEU A 4 10.19 22.55 3.35
CA LEU A 4 9.60 21.25 3.67
C LEU A 4 10.20 20.15 2.77
N LEU A 5 10.51 20.48 1.52
CA LEU A 5 11.19 19.59 0.57
C LEU A 5 12.62 19.25 1.01
N TYR A 6 13.33 20.20 1.64
CA TYR A 6 14.67 19.95 2.20
C TYR A 6 14.65 19.17 3.52
N LEU A 7 13.56 19.23 4.27
CA LEU A 7 13.42 18.51 5.53
C LEU A 7 13.04 17.03 5.35
N ILE A 8 12.40 16.66 4.24
CA ILE A 8 12.05 15.27 3.93
C ILE A 8 13.29 14.34 3.94
N PRO A 9 14.41 14.64 3.23
CA PRO A 9 15.61 13.81 3.29
C PRO A 9 16.15 13.65 4.71
N VAL A 10 16.15 14.74 5.49
CA VAL A 10 16.66 14.75 6.86
C VAL A 10 15.78 13.88 7.77
N PHE A 11 14.45 14.04 7.71
CA PHE A 11 13.53 13.23 8.49
C PHE A 11 13.53 11.77 8.07
N SER A 12 13.69 11.46 6.79
CA SER A 12 13.82 10.08 6.32
C SER A 12 15.09 9.42 6.87
N ILE A 13 16.23 10.12 6.85
CA ILE A 13 17.49 9.65 7.45
C ILE A 13 17.33 9.42 8.96
N VAL A 14 16.77 10.39 9.68
CA VAL A 14 16.54 10.27 11.14
C VAL A 14 15.61 9.11 11.46
N SER A 15 14.51 8.97 10.72
CA SER A 15 13.53 7.90 10.93
C SER A 15 14.14 6.52 10.71
N ALA A 16 14.96 6.34 9.68
CA ALA A 16 15.63 5.06 9.46
C ALA A 16 16.67 4.74 10.54
N ILE A 17 17.42 5.75 11.03
CA ILE A 17 18.35 5.55 12.15
C ILE A 17 17.58 5.11 13.41
N VAL A 18 16.43 5.73 13.68
CA VAL A 18 15.58 5.38 14.84
C VAL A 18 15.00 3.98 14.70
N VAL A 19 14.40 3.64 13.57
CA VAL A 19 13.82 2.31 13.30
C VAL A 19 14.89 1.22 13.38
N TYR A 20 16.08 1.48 12.83
CA TYR A 20 17.20 0.55 12.89
C TYR A 20 17.71 0.34 14.33
N ARG A 21 17.81 1.41 15.13
CA ARG A 21 18.26 1.32 16.53
C ARG A 21 17.31 0.50 17.41
N LEU A 22 16.01 0.51 17.11
CA LEU A 22 15.00 -0.18 17.90
C LEU A 22 14.93 -1.69 17.60
N ASN A 23 15.27 -2.13 16.38
CA ASN A 23 15.13 -3.53 15.96
C ASN A 23 16.46 -4.24 15.62
N GLY A 24 17.58 -3.52 15.47
CA GLY A 24 18.87 -4.09 15.10
C GLY A 24 19.71 -4.53 16.31
N LYS A 25 20.23 -5.77 16.30
CA LYS A 25 21.45 -6.11 17.06
C LYS A 25 22.56 -5.12 16.66
N ARG A 26 23.41 -4.70 17.60
CA ARG A 26 24.41 -3.60 17.53
C ARG A 26 25.54 -3.75 16.46
N GLU A 27 25.23 -4.23 15.26
CA GLU A 27 26.19 -4.49 14.18
C GLU A 27 25.89 -3.57 12.99
N PHE A 28 26.45 -2.36 13.04
CA PHE A 28 26.43 -1.38 11.94
C PHE A 28 27.00 -2.02 10.66
N LEU A 29 26.37 -1.76 9.49
CA LEU A 29 26.82 -2.16 8.13
C LEU A 29 26.46 -3.57 7.63
N LYS A 30 25.47 -4.28 8.19
CA LYS A 30 24.90 -5.43 7.46
C LYS A 30 24.27 -4.96 6.14
N LEU A 31 24.45 -5.76 5.09
CA LEU A 31 23.91 -5.56 3.74
C LEU A 31 22.43 -5.14 3.75
N ASP A 32 21.67 -5.70 4.68
CA ASP A 32 20.23 -5.45 4.86
C ASP A 32 19.93 -3.99 5.30
N LEU A 33 20.79 -3.36 6.11
CA LEU A 33 20.66 -1.93 6.48
C LEU A 33 20.94 -1.02 5.27
N VAL A 34 21.96 -1.36 4.49
CA VAL A 34 22.33 -0.61 3.30
C VAL A 34 21.21 -0.68 2.26
N GLN A 35 20.65 -1.86 2.04
CA GLN A 35 19.47 -2.05 1.19
C GLN A 35 18.24 -1.32 1.71
N PHE A 36 18.00 -1.35 3.02
CA PHE A 36 16.89 -0.60 3.62
C PHE A 36 17.05 0.91 3.40
N PHE A 37 18.25 1.45 3.65
CA PHE A 37 18.52 2.87 3.43
C PHE A 37 18.33 3.27 1.96
N TYR A 38 18.86 2.47 1.03
CA TYR A 38 18.65 2.72 -0.40
C TYR A 38 17.18 2.66 -0.78
N ALA A 39 16.47 1.61 -0.37
CA ALA A 39 15.11 1.36 -0.81
C ALA A 39 14.08 2.31 -0.18
N PHE A 40 14.21 2.62 1.12
CA PHE A 40 13.18 3.32 1.88
C PHE A 40 13.51 4.78 2.18
N ILE A 41 14.75 5.23 1.93
CA ILE A 41 15.12 6.64 2.08
C ILE A 41 15.62 7.21 0.77
N LEU A 42 16.73 6.68 0.25
CA LEU A 42 17.42 7.32 -0.86
C LEU A 42 16.54 7.32 -2.12
N SER A 43 15.94 6.18 -2.47
CA SER A 43 15.09 6.07 -3.65
C SER A 43 13.83 6.96 -3.55
N PRO A 44 13.06 7.00 -2.46
CA PRO A 44 11.95 7.95 -2.30
C PRO A 44 12.39 9.42 -2.36
N VAL A 45 13.53 9.78 -1.77
CA VAL A 45 14.07 11.14 -1.84
C VAL A 45 14.48 11.51 -3.27
N LEU A 46 15.21 10.62 -3.95
CA LEU A 46 15.58 10.80 -5.35
C LEU A 46 14.35 10.89 -6.25
N PHE A 47 13.31 10.11 -5.98
CA PHE A 47 12.04 10.18 -6.69
C PHE A 47 11.43 11.57 -6.58
N ILE A 48 11.25 12.08 -5.35
CA ILE A 48 10.69 13.42 -5.10
C ILE A 48 11.54 14.49 -5.79
N TRP A 49 12.86 14.39 -5.69
CA TRP A 49 13.78 15.35 -6.27
C TRP A 49 13.73 15.37 -7.80
N LEU A 50 13.84 14.21 -8.44
CA LEU A 50 13.76 14.08 -9.90
C LEU A 50 12.38 14.50 -10.43
N LYS A 51 11.32 14.17 -9.71
CA LYS A 51 9.95 14.59 -10.04
C LYS A 51 9.81 16.11 -9.98
N THR A 52 10.35 16.74 -8.94
CA THR A 52 10.38 18.21 -8.79
C THR A 52 11.20 18.86 -9.90
N PHE A 53 12.35 18.28 -10.23
CA PHE A 53 13.21 18.75 -11.33
C PHE A 53 12.52 18.63 -12.69
N LEU A 54 11.86 17.51 -12.97
CA LEU A 54 11.07 17.32 -14.19
C LEU A 54 9.96 18.36 -14.29
N TYR A 55 9.21 18.60 -13.20
CA TYR A 55 8.17 19.63 -13.17
C TYR A 55 8.74 21.02 -13.49
N PHE A 56 9.88 21.38 -12.88
CA PHE A 56 10.55 22.66 -13.13
C PHE A 56 10.97 22.78 -14.61
N LEU A 57 11.63 21.76 -15.15
CA LEU A 57 12.08 21.74 -16.54
C LEU A 57 10.91 21.91 -17.52
N LEU A 58 9.82 21.16 -17.31
CA LEU A 58 8.63 21.22 -18.16
C LEU A 58 7.84 22.54 -18.04
N ARG A 59 7.99 23.27 -16.93
CA ARG A 59 7.25 24.52 -16.69
C ARG A 59 8.02 25.79 -16.99
N VAL A 60 9.32 25.77 -16.76
CA VAL A 60 10.15 26.98 -16.75
C VAL A 60 11.10 27.02 -17.94
N GLU A 61 11.70 25.88 -18.28
CA GLU A 61 12.75 25.83 -19.31
C GLU A 61 12.21 25.52 -20.70
N VAL A 62 11.14 24.72 -20.78
CA VAL A 62 10.51 24.41 -22.06
C VAL A 62 9.66 25.61 -22.50
N THR A 63 10.04 26.22 -23.63
CA THR A 63 9.34 27.37 -24.24
C THR A 63 7.92 27.03 -24.71
N VAL A 64 7.56 25.75 -24.75
CA VAL A 64 6.21 25.29 -25.09
C VAL A 64 5.33 25.32 -23.85
N SER A 65 4.25 26.10 -23.90
CA SER A 65 3.25 26.12 -22.83
C SER A 65 2.48 24.79 -22.80
N LEU A 66 2.82 23.93 -21.85
CA LEU A 66 2.11 22.69 -21.61
C LEU A 66 0.84 22.95 -20.78
N SER A 67 -0.27 22.36 -21.22
CA SER A 67 -1.51 22.33 -20.45
C SER A 67 -1.36 21.51 -19.16
N SER A 68 -2.20 21.78 -18.16
CA SER A 68 -2.21 21.04 -16.89
C SER A 68 -2.41 19.53 -17.07
N GLY A 69 -3.23 19.12 -18.05
CA GLY A 69 -3.41 17.70 -18.39
C GLY A 69 -2.15 17.06 -18.96
N GLN A 70 -1.39 17.77 -19.79
CA GLN A 70 -0.12 17.27 -20.32
C GLN A 70 0.95 17.17 -19.23
N LEU A 71 1.04 18.16 -18.34
CA LEU A 71 1.94 18.10 -17.18
C LEU A 71 1.62 16.88 -16.29
N PHE A 72 0.34 16.65 -16.02
CA PHE A 72 -0.10 15.48 -15.26
C PHE A 72 0.24 14.16 -15.97
N LEU A 73 0.09 14.10 -17.29
CA LEU A 73 0.45 12.93 -18.08
C LEU A 73 1.96 12.64 -17.99
N PHE A 74 2.82 13.64 -18.18
CA PHE A 74 4.28 13.47 -18.06
C PHE A 74 4.69 13.08 -16.64
N ASP A 75 4.09 13.70 -15.64
CA ASP A 75 4.29 13.37 -14.23
C ASP A 75 3.95 11.90 -13.93
N THR A 76 2.82 11.43 -14.47
CA THR A 76 2.34 10.06 -14.31
C THR A 76 3.24 9.06 -15.02
N ILE A 77 3.64 9.33 -16.27
CA ILE A 77 4.56 8.48 -17.03
C ILE A 77 5.89 8.36 -16.30
N PHE A 78 6.48 9.49 -15.89
CA PHE A 78 7.73 9.51 -15.14
C PHE A 78 7.60 8.73 -13.83
N SER A 79 6.54 8.97 -13.06
CA SER A 79 6.30 8.28 -11.79
C SER A 79 6.17 6.78 -11.96
N THR A 80 5.44 6.35 -12.99
CA THR A 80 5.26 4.93 -13.31
C THR A 80 6.58 4.27 -13.71
N LEU A 81 7.34 4.90 -14.62
CA LEU A 81 8.64 4.38 -15.06
C LEU A 81 9.63 4.30 -13.90
N PHE A 82 9.70 5.34 -13.06
CA PHE A 82 10.57 5.35 -11.90
C PHE A 82 10.21 4.21 -10.94
N LEU A 83 8.92 4.01 -10.66
CA LEU A 83 8.46 2.91 -9.79
C LEU A 83 8.82 1.53 -10.36
N TYR A 84 8.71 1.33 -11.68
CA TYR A 84 9.16 0.10 -12.33
C TYR A 84 10.67 -0.12 -12.17
N ILE A 85 11.49 0.91 -12.43
CA ILE A 85 12.95 0.83 -12.26
C ILE A 85 13.30 0.56 -10.80
N PHE A 86 12.66 1.27 -9.87
CA PHE A 86 12.85 1.09 -8.43
C PHE A 86 12.51 -0.34 -8.00
N ALA A 87 11.34 -0.85 -8.37
CA ALA A 87 10.93 -2.21 -8.06
C ALA A 87 11.93 -3.22 -8.63
N PHE A 88 12.37 -3.05 -9.88
CA PHE A 88 13.38 -3.91 -10.49
C PHE A 88 14.71 -3.89 -9.72
N VAL A 89 15.21 -2.71 -9.35
CA VAL A 89 16.46 -2.56 -8.58
C VAL A 89 16.33 -3.22 -7.20
N VAL A 90 15.22 -3.02 -6.51
CA VAL A 90 14.96 -3.64 -5.19
C VAL A 90 14.90 -5.16 -5.31
N ILE A 91 14.10 -5.69 -6.24
CA ILE A 91 13.98 -7.14 -6.48
C ILE A 91 15.34 -7.74 -6.85
N HIS A 92 16.08 -7.10 -7.77
CA HIS A 92 17.41 -7.57 -8.18
C HIS A 92 18.39 -7.58 -7.01
N SER A 93 18.42 -6.49 -6.24
CA SER A 93 19.29 -6.35 -5.06
C SER A 93 18.99 -7.42 -4.01
N LEU A 94 17.71 -7.63 -3.67
CA LEU A 94 17.28 -8.67 -2.75
C LEU A 94 17.65 -10.07 -3.26
N THR A 95 17.31 -10.37 -4.52
CA THR A 95 17.60 -11.68 -5.15
C THR A 95 19.10 -11.99 -5.16
N LYS A 96 19.94 -11.01 -5.51
CA LYS A 96 21.40 -11.18 -5.50
C LYS A 96 21.93 -11.45 -4.09
N SER A 97 21.39 -10.73 -3.11
CA SER A 97 21.79 -10.85 -1.70
C SER A 97 21.44 -12.21 -1.12
N PHE A 98 20.23 -12.66 -1.43
CA PHE A 98 19.75 -14.01 -1.14
C PHE A 98 20.61 -15.09 -1.79
N ASN A 99 20.98 -14.93 -3.06
CA ASN A 99 21.84 -15.90 -3.73
C ASN A 99 23.27 -15.94 -3.14
N LEU A 100 23.83 -14.77 -2.79
CA LEU A 100 25.13 -14.69 -2.11
C LEU A 100 25.10 -15.36 -0.73
N LYS A 101 24.08 -15.07 0.09
CA LYS A 101 23.90 -15.72 1.40
C LYS A 101 23.78 -17.25 1.26
N ARG A 102 23.00 -17.73 0.28
CA ARG A 102 22.89 -19.17 -0.05
C ARG A 102 24.19 -19.81 -0.54
N THR A 103 25.06 -19.04 -1.20
CA THR A 103 26.34 -19.55 -1.71
C THR A 103 27.36 -19.74 -0.58
N VAL A 104 27.32 -18.85 0.42
CA VAL A 104 28.17 -18.92 1.62
C VAL A 104 27.68 -19.97 2.60
N ASP A 105 26.36 -20.07 2.77
CA ASP A 105 25.70 -21.06 3.61
C ASP A 105 24.64 -21.81 2.77
N PRO A 106 24.94 -23.03 2.29
CA PRO A 106 23.98 -23.84 1.53
C PRO A 106 22.74 -24.24 2.33
N LEU A 107 22.82 -24.20 3.68
CA LEU A 107 21.69 -24.44 4.58
C LEU A 107 20.94 -23.14 4.91
N TYR A 108 21.34 -22.01 4.33
CA TYR A 108 20.68 -20.72 4.51
C TYR A 108 19.21 -20.82 4.15
N ASN A 109 18.37 -20.64 5.17
CA ASN A 109 16.93 -20.74 5.04
C ASN A 109 16.37 -19.46 4.39
N LEU A 110 16.44 -19.43 3.06
CA LEU A 110 15.93 -18.32 2.26
C LEU A 110 14.47 -18.00 2.59
N PHE A 111 13.67 -19.04 2.83
CA PHE A 111 12.25 -18.89 3.12
C PHE A 111 12.06 -18.17 4.45
N GLU A 112 12.72 -18.56 5.53
CA GLU A 112 12.55 -17.89 6.84
C GLU A 112 12.89 -16.39 6.81
N ASP A 113 13.99 -16.02 6.14
CA ASP A 113 14.45 -14.62 6.08
C ASP A 113 13.70 -13.76 5.04
N SER A 114 13.17 -14.36 3.97
CA SER A 114 12.34 -13.63 2.98
C SER A 114 10.86 -13.59 3.38
N GLU A 115 10.37 -14.65 4.02
CA GLU A 115 8.99 -14.80 4.48
C GLU A 115 8.73 -14.03 5.77
N PHE A 116 9.76 -13.64 6.54
CA PHE A 116 9.63 -12.64 7.63
C PHE A 116 8.94 -11.35 7.15
N PHE A 117 9.20 -10.94 5.90
CA PHE A 117 8.52 -9.80 5.26
C PHE A 117 7.14 -10.14 4.66
N HIS A 118 6.77 -11.42 4.59
CA HIS A 118 5.46 -11.91 4.13
C HIS A 118 4.61 -12.54 5.23
N LEU A 119 4.95 -12.33 6.50
CA LEU A 119 4.10 -12.73 7.62
C LEU A 119 2.75 -11.97 7.59
N TRP A 120 1.75 -12.50 8.28
CA TRP A 120 0.42 -11.86 8.36
C TRP A 120 0.48 -10.43 8.92
N LEU A 121 1.47 -10.13 9.76
CA LEU A 121 1.67 -8.78 10.32
C LEU A 121 2.04 -7.76 9.25
N THR A 122 2.88 -8.12 8.26
CA THR A 122 3.25 -7.18 7.20
C THR A 122 2.09 -6.92 6.26
N HIS A 123 1.29 -7.94 5.95
CA HIS A 123 0.03 -7.79 5.23
C HIS A 123 -0.95 -6.92 6.02
N LEU A 124 -1.07 -7.13 7.32
CA LEU A 124 -1.93 -6.32 8.20
C LEU A 124 -1.49 -4.85 8.14
N MET A 125 -0.20 -4.56 8.29
CA MET A 125 0.33 -3.19 8.21
C MET A 125 0.13 -2.58 6.82
N MET A 126 0.27 -3.35 5.75
CA MET A 126 0.02 -2.90 4.39
C MET A 126 -1.45 -2.50 4.19
N TYR A 127 -2.39 -3.37 4.57
CA TYR A 127 -3.81 -3.06 4.44
C TYR A 127 -4.23 -1.91 5.37
N LEU A 128 -3.79 -1.90 6.63
CA LEU A 128 -4.06 -0.79 7.57
C LEU A 128 -3.50 0.54 7.05
N GLY A 129 -2.24 0.54 6.59
CA GLY A 129 -1.60 1.72 6.01
C GLY A 129 -2.36 2.22 4.78
N GLY A 130 -2.79 1.31 3.89
CA GLY A 130 -3.64 1.64 2.75
C GLY A 130 -4.97 2.27 3.17
N MET A 131 -5.67 1.69 4.15
CA MET A 131 -6.92 2.22 4.66
C MET A 131 -6.76 3.61 5.32
N VAL A 132 -5.68 3.82 6.10
CA VAL A 132 -5.34 5.13 6.67
C VAL A 132 -5.12 6.14 5.56
N LEU A 133 -4.29 5.82 4.56
CA LEU A 133 -4.00 6.70 3.44
C LEU A 133 -5.26 7.07 2.67
N THR A 134 -6.08 6.08 2.30
CA THR A 134 -7.35 6.29 1.61
C THR A 134 -8.30 7.17 2.43
N SER A 135 -8.36 6.99 3.75
CA SER A 135 -9.15 7.83 4.66
C SER A 135 -8.65 9.28 4.71
N VAL A 136 -7.33 9.47 4.77
CA VAL A 136 -6.71 10.81 4.75
C VAL A 136 -7.01 11.51 3.43
N LEU A 137 -6.90 10.81 2.30
CA LEU A 137 -7.22 11.37 0.98
C LEU A 137 -8.71 11.73 0.86
N ALA A 138 -9.61 10.88 1.36
CA ALA A 138 -11.04 11.17 1.41
C ALA A 138 -11.34 12.41 2.25
N LEU A 139 -10.70 12.51 3.41
CA LEU A 139 -10.84 13.65 4.32
C LEU A 139 -10.29 14.95 3.71
N LEU A 140 -9.11 14.89 3.07
CA LEU A 140 -8.57 16.03 2.32
C LEU A 140 -9.51 16.44 1.18
N ASN A 141 -10.14 15.50 0.49
CA ASN A 141 -11.08 15.82 -0.58
C ASN A 141 -12.36 16.51 -0.08
N ILE A 142 -12.79 16.28 1.17
CA ILE A 142 -13.90 17.04 1.79
C ILE A 142 -13.52 18.53 1.93
N TRP A 143 -12.29 18.83 2.37
CA TRP A 143 -11.84 20.22 2.54
C TRP A 143 -11.34 20.88 1.27
N PHE A 144 -10.83 20.09 0.33
CA PHE A 144 -10.28 20.52 -0.95
C PHE A 144 -10.99 19.76 -2.07
N PRO A 145 -12.19 20.21 -2.47
CA PRO A 145 -12.92 19.58 -3.56
C PRO A 145 -12.09 19.62 -4.85
N LEU A 146 -12.12 18.52 -5.59
CA LEU A 146 -11.37 18.40 -6.83
C LEU A 146 -12.04 19.24 -7.92
N GLU A 147 -11.24 20.05 -8.63
CA GLU A 147 -11.69 20.81 -9.80
C GLU A 147 -11.70 19.92 -11.06
N ILE A 148 -12.44 18.81 -11.00
CA ILE A 148 -12.54 17.85 -12.12
C ILE A 148 -13.95 17.90 -12.71
N SER A 149 -14.02 18.16 -14.01
CA SER A 149 -15.24 18.07 -14.80
C SER A 149 -15.45 16.64 -15.33
N LEU A 150 -16.02 15.77 -14.49
CA LEU A 150 -16.50 14.47 -14.95
C LEU A 150 -17.92 14.59 -15.49
N THR A 151 -18.22 13.85 -16.57
CA THR A 151 -19.60 13.61 -16.98
C THR A 151 -20.33 12.80 -15.90
N THR A 152 -21.65 12.89 -15.85
CA THR A 152 -22.49 12.12 -14.90
C THR A 152 -22.17 10.62 -14.98
N THR A 153 -22.02 10.08 -16.19
CA THR A 153 -21.63 8.67 -16.41
C THR A 153 -20.23 8.39 -15.85
N GLY A 154 -19.27 9.28 -16.08
CA GLY A 154 -17.91 9.14 -15.54
C GLY A 154 -17.89 9.14 -14.01
N PHE A 155 -18.73 9.96 -13.38
CA PHE A 155 -18.87 9.97 -11.92
C PHE A 155 -19.48 8.67 -11.38
N TYR A 156 -20.54 8.13 -12.00
CA TYR A 156 -21.10 6.83 -11.59
C TYR A 156 -20.13 5.68 -11.82
N PHE A 157 -19.34 5.71 -12.90
CA PHE A 157 -18.28 4.73 -13.13
C PHE A 157 -17.21 4.82 -12.03
N LEU A 158 -16.77 6.03 -11.67
CA LEU A 158 -15.86 6.24 -10.55
C LEU A 158 -16.46 5.66 -9.26
N PHE A 159 -17.70 6.03 -8.91
CA PHE A 159 -18.40 5.53 -7.72
C PHE A 159 -18.45 3.99 -7.68
N GLY A 160 -18.92 3.35 -8.77
CA GLY A 160 -19.01 1.89 -8.87
C GLY A 160 -17.65 1.19 -8.84
N SER A 161 -16.62 1.80 -9.42
CA SER A 161 -15.25 1.26 -9.39
C SER A 161 -14.68 1.19 -7.97
N GLY A 162 -15.10 2.09 -7.08
CA GLY A 162 -14.74 2.03 -5.65
C GLY A 162 -15.31 0.78 -4.98
N PHE A 163 -16.57 0.46 -5.25
CA PHE A 163 -17.20 -0.75 -4.70
C PHE A 163 -16.48 -2.03 -5.21
N LEU A 164 -16.21 -2.10 -6.51
CA LEU A 164 -15.47 -3.22 -7.11
C LEU A 164 -14.05 -3.34 -6.53
N CYS A 165 -13.35 -2.21 -6.34
CA CYS A 165 -12.04 -2.18 -5.70
C CYS A 165 -12.10 -2.73 -4.28
N GLY A 166 -13.10 -2.37 -3.48
CA GLY A 166 -13.29 -2.92 -2.14
C GLY A 166 -13.50 -4.43 -2.13
N PHE A 167 -14.23 -4.99 -3.11
CA PHE A 167 -14.37 -6.44 -3.27
C PHE A 167 -13.03 -7.12 -3.59
N VAL A 168 -12.24 -6.54 -4.50
CA VAL A 168 -10.90 -7.05 -4.83
C VAL A 168 -9.98 -6.99 -3.61
N VAL A 169 -9.97 -5.88 -2.86
CA VAL A 169 -9.16 -5.75 -1.63
C VAL A 169 -9.60 -6.77 -0.58
N PHE A 170 -10.89 -7.03 -0.42
CA PHE A 170 -11.38 -8.08 0.47
C PHE A 170 -10.84 -9.45 0.06
N LEU A 171 -10.91 -9.79 -1.23
CA LEU A 171 -10.39 -11.04 -1.78
C LEU A 171 -8.89 -11.17 -1.53
N LEU A 172 -8.11 -10.12 -1.79
CA LEU A 172 -6.67 -10.11 -1.53
C LEU A 172 -6.39 -10.32 -0.05
N ALA A 173 -7.11 -9.63 0.84
CA ALA A 173 -6.95 -9.82 2.29
C ALA A 173 -7.30 -11.26 2.70
N TRP A 174 -8.39 -11.83 2.16
CA TRP A 174 -8.76 -13.21 2.41
C TRP A 174 -7.69 -14.21 1.95
N LEU A 175 -7.10 -13.99 0.77
CA LEU A 175 -6.01 -14.81 0.24
C LEU A 175 -4.72 -14.66 1.04
N SER A 176 -4.49 -13.48 1.64
CA SER A 176 -3.37 -13.22 2.54
C SER A 176 -3.53 -13.86 3.93
N ASP A 177 -4.71 -14.39 4.27
CA ASP A 177 -4.93 -15.04 5.57
C ASP A 177 -4.11 -16.34 5.65
N PRO A 178 -3.14 -16.46 6.57
CA PRO A 178 -2.39 -17.69 6.74
C PRO A 178 -3.22 -18.86 7.29
N LYS A 179 -4.44 -18.63 7.82
CA LYS A 179 -5.30 -19.65 8.46
C LYS A 179 -4.60 -20.44 9.58
N GLN A 180 -3.69 -19.80 10.32
CA GLN A 180 -3.00 -20.41 11.45
C GLN A 180 -3.89 -20.37 12.71
N GLU A 181 -3.84 -21.41 13.54
CA GLU A 181 -4.71 -21.55 14.74
C GLU A 181 -4.66 -20.35 15.70
N GLU A 182 -3.51 -19.66 15.80
CA GLU A 182 -3.34 -18.47 16.65
C GLU A 182 -3.49 -17.14 15.90
N ALA A 183 -3.53 -17.17 14.56
CA ALA A 183 -3.54 -15.95 13.75
C ALA A 183 -4.96 -15.37 13.64
N ASN A 184 -5.19 -14.27 14.36
CA ASN A 184 -6.43 -13.51 14.30
C ASN A 184 -6.49 -12.54 13.09
N PHE A 185 -5.78 -12.83 12.00
CA PHE A 185 -5.58 -11.88 10.89
C PHE A 185 -6.91 -11.39 10.30
N MET A 186 -7.75 -12.28 9.79
CA MET A 186 -9.04 -11.86 9.20
C MET A 186 -9.98 -11.25 10.23
N ARG A 187 -9.92 -11.67 11.49
CA ARG A 187 -10.70 -11.05 12.57
C ARG A 187 -10.30 -9.58 12.76
N LEU A 188 -9.00 -9.30 12.84
CA LEU A 188 -8.46 -7.94 12.93
C LEU A 188 -8.80 -7.12 11.68
N MET A 189 -8.66 -7.70 10.49
CA MET A 189 -9.00 -7.03 9.24
C MET A 189 -10.49 -6.64 9.18
N LYS A 190 -11.39 -7.54 9.56
CA LYS A 190 -12.84 -7.26 9.61
C LYS A 190 -13.19 -6.16 10.61
N LEU A 191 -12.53 -6.12 11.77
CA LEU A 191 -12.66 -5.03 12.73
C LEU A 191 -12.16 -3.70 12.14
N ALA A 192 -11.01 -3.72 11.47
CA ALA A 192 -10.47 -2.54 10.80
C ALA A 192 -11.41 -2.04 9.68
N PHE A 193 -11.96 -2.94 8.85
CA PHE A 193 -12.94 -2.59 7.83
C PHE A 193 -14.17 -1.88 8.42
N GLY A 194 -14.72 -2.43 9.51
CA GLY A 194 -15.84 -1.81 10.22
C GLY A 194 -15.49 -0.44 10.82
N PHE A 195 -14.30 -0.31 11.41
CA PHE A 195 -13.82 0.95 11.99
C PHE A 195 -13.66 2.05 10.93
N PHE A 196 -12.99 1.77 9.82
CA PHE A 196 -12.80 2.75 8.74
C PHE A 196 -14.10 3.09 8.02
N PHE A 197 -15.01 2.12 7.86
CA PHE A 197 -16.36 2.40 7.37
C PHE A 197 -17.11 3.35 8.30
N LEU A 198 -17.09 3.11 9.62
CA LEU A 198 -17.73 3.97 10.60
C LEU A 198 -17.16 5.39 10.55
N ILE A 199 -15.83 5.56 10.43
CA ILE A 199 -15.21 6.87 10.23
C ILE A 199 -15.84 7.58 9.03
N HIS A 200 -15.93 6.93 7.87
CA HIS A 200 -16.46 7.57 6.65
C HIS A 200 -17.95 7.93 6.76
N VAL A 201 -18.74 7.10 7.45
CA VAL A 201 -20.14 7.40 7.78
C VAL A 201 -20.24 8.59 8.72
N VAL A 202 -19.39 8.68 9.75
CA VAL A 202 -19.36 9.87 10.62
C VAL A 202 -18.97 11.11 9.82
N LEU A 203 -17.97 11.02 8.95
CA LEU A 203 -17.58 12.13 8.05
C LEU A 203 -18.75 12.56 7.16
N TYR A 204 -19.56 11.62 6.65
CA TYR A 204 -20.77 11.93 5.88
C TYR A 204 -21.71 12.83 6.68
N PHE A 205 -22.05 12.43 7.90
CA PHE A 205 -23.02 13.15 8.72
C PHE A 205 -22.48 14.49 9.26
N VAL A 206 -21.18 14.57 9.56
CA VAL A 206 -20.56 15.79 10.10
C VAL A 206 -20.35 16.86 9.02
N PHE A 207 -19.87 16.46 7.84
CA PHE A 207 -19.48 17.41 6.80
C PHE A 207 -20.49 17.54 5.65
N ASN A 208 -21.41 16.58 5.53
CA ASN A 208 -22.44 16.53 4.48
C ASN A 208 -21.90 16.83 3.06
N PRO A 209 -20.86 16.11 2.59
CA PRO A 209 -20.27 16.37 1.29
C PRO A 209 -21.31 16.14 0.18
N PRO A 210 -21.48 17.07 -0.78
CA PRO A 210 -22.37 16.89 -1.91
C PRO A 210 -22.06 15.64 -2.74
N PHE A 211 -23.10 15.00 -3.27
CA PHE A 211 -22.97 13.88 -4.21
C PHE A 211 -22.55 14.37 -5.61
N SER A 212 -21.27 14.72 -5.76
CA SER A 212 -20.71 15.26 -7.01
C SER A 212 -19.27 14.81 -7.26
N ALA A 213 -18.81 14.97 -8.50
CA ALA A 213 -17.46 14.62 -8.93
C ALA A 213 -16.35 15.36 -8.16
N ALA A 214 -16.64 16.56 -7.64
CA ALA A 214 -15.69 17.32 -6.84
C ALA A 214 -15.33 16.60 -5.53
N TYR A 215 -16.23 15.77 -5.00
CA TYR A 215 -16.01 14.94 -3.81
C TYR A 215 -15.76 13.46 -4.19
N GLY A 216 -15.29 13.22 -5.40
CA GLY A 216 -15.17 11.87 -5.97
C GLY A 216 -14.28 10.93 -5.16
N LEU A 217 -13.18 11.39 -4.55
CA LEU A 217 -12.32 10.54 -3.72
C LEU A 217 -13.02 10.13 -2.43
N TYR A 218 -13.77 11.04 -1.81
CA TYR A 218 -14.57 10.72 -0.63
C TYR A 218 -15.60 9.63 -0.96
N TRP A 219 -16.38 9.81 -2.03
CA TRP A 219 -17.40 8.84 -2.43
C TRP A 219 -16.82 7.50 -2.87
N TRP A 220 -15.70 7.52 -3.59
CA TRP A 220 -14.97 6.32 -3.99
C TRP A 220 -14.47 5.54 -2.76
N SER A 221 -13.88 6.23 -1.79
CA SER A 221 -13.41 5.66 -0.53
C SER A 221 -14.56 5.05 0.30
N LEU A 222 -15.67 5.79 0.47
CA LEU A 222 -16.84 5.29 1.19
C LEU A 222 -17.37 3.98 0.56
N ASN A 223 -17.38 3.87 -0.77
CA ASN A 223 -17.79 2.64 -1.44
C ASN A 223 -16.83 1.47 -1.23
N ILE A 224 -15.51 1.71 -1.22
CA ILE A 224 -14.52 0.69 -0.87
C ILE A 224 -14.84 0.11 0.50
N PHE A 225 -14.98 0.97 1.51
CA PHE A 225 -15.25 0.53 2.88
C PHE A 225 -16.63 -0.13 3.03
N THR A 226 -17.63 0.34 2.29
CA THR A 226 -18.95 -0.31 2.22
C THR A 226 -18.84 -1.74 1.68
N ALA A 227 -18.14 -1.94 0.56
CA ALA A 227 -17.93 -3.27 -0.01
C ALA A 227 -17.14 -4.19 0.94
N LEU A 228 -16.09 -3.68 1.59
CA LEU A 228 -15.30 -4.42 2.57
C LEU A 228 -16.16 -4.91 3.74
N VAL A 229 -17.03 -4.06 4.29
CA VAL A 229 -17.96 -4.43 5.38
C VAL A 229 -19.00 -5.44 4.91
N ILE A 230 -19.58 -5.25 3.72
CA ILE A 230 -20.55 -6.19 3.14
C ILE A 230 -19.91 -7.58 2.99
N CYS A 231 -18.72 -7.67 2.39
CA CYS A 231 -17.99 -8.93 2.24
C CYS A 231 -17.62 -9.56 3.58
N SER A 232 -17.22 -8.75 4.56
CA SER A 232 -16.93 -9.18 5.93
C SER A 232 -18.14 -9.83 6.61
N LEU A 233 -19.34 -9.26 6.43
CA LEU A 233 -20.59 -9.78 6.98
C LEU A 233 -21.01 -11.09 6.29
N PHE A 234 -20.94 -11.15 4.95
CA PHE A 234 -21.32 -12.34 4.19
C PHE A 234 -20.38 -13.52 4.43
N SER A 235 -19.06 -13.28 4.49
CA SER A 235 -18.07 -14.32 4.80
C SER A 235 -18.16 -14.86 6.23
N TYR A 236 -18.92 -14.23 7.13
CA TYR A 236 -19.18 -14.76 8.47
C TYR A 236 -20.48 -15.57 8.53
N LYS A 237 -21.53 -15.15 7.81
CA LYS A 237 -22.88 -15.72 7.95
C LYS A 237 -23.28 -16.73 6.87
N SER A 238 -22.58 -16.79 5.74
CA SER A 238 -23.00 -17.60 4.60
C SER A 238 -21.98 -18.69 4.27
N GLU A 239 -22.36 -19.95 4.50
CA GLU A 239 -21.56 -21.12 4.09
C GLU A 239 -21.26 -21.10 2.58
N ARG A 240 -22.21 -20.61 1.77
CA ARG A 240 -22.04 -20.47 0.32
C ARG A 240 -21.01 -19.39 -0.05
N ALA A 241 -20.98 -18.28 0.67
CA ALA A 241 -19.96 -17.25 0.45
C ALA A 241 -18.59 -17.76 0.89
N THR A 242 -18.52 -18.44 2.04
CA THR A 242 -17.28 -19.06 2.53
C THR A 242 -16.74 -20.09 1.54
N SER A 243 -17.58 -20.99 1.04
CA SER A 243 -17.17 -22.01 0.06
C SER A 243 -16.71 -21.41 -1.26
N PHE A 244 -17.34 -20.33 -1.74
CA PHE A 244 -16.86 -19.59 -2.90
C PHE A 244 -15.46 -19.01 -2.68
N PHE A 245 -15.21 -18.34 -1.54
CA PHE A 245 -13.90 -17.80 -1.23
C PHE A 245 -12.84 -18.89 -1.01
N GLU A 246 -13.24 -20.03 -0.45
CA GLU A 246 -12.36 -21.20 -0.31
C GLU A 246 -11.99 -21.81 -1.66
N GLN A 247 -12.94 -21.93 -2.60
CA GLN A 247 -12.65 -22.40 -3.95
C GLN A 247 -11.63 -21.49 -4.64
N ILE A 248 -11.82 -20.17 -4.59
CA ILE A 248 -10.84 -19.21 -5.13
C ILE A 248 -9.48 -19.41 -4.44
N SER A 249 -9.47 -19.54 -3.11
CA SER A 249 -8.23 -19.78 -2.36
C SER A 249 -7.51 -21.05 -2.82
N LEU A 250 -8.20 -22.12 -3.18
CA LEU A 250 -7.56 -23.34 -3.65
C LEU A 250 -6.81 -23.14 -4.97
N TYR A 251 -7.27 -22.24 -5.84
CA TYR A 251 -6.62 -21.95 -7.12
C TYR A 251 -5.41 -21.01 -6.99
N PHE A 252 -5.47 -20.06 -6.06
CA PHE A 252 -4.49 -18.98 -5.98
C PHE A 252 -3.52 -19.08 -4.79
N LYS A 253 -3.87 -19.81 -3.73
CA LYS A 253 -3.04 -19.89 -2.53
C LYS A 253 -1.93 -20.92 -2.74
N HIS A 254 -0.69 -20.51 -2.51
CA HIS A 254 0.46 -21.39 -2.62
C HIS A 254 0.36 -22.49 -1.56
N SER A 255 0.57 -23.75 -1.95
CA SER A 255 0.37 -24.94 -1.10
C SER A 255 1.17 -24.95 0.21
N LYS A 256 2.18 -24.09 0.38
CA LYS A 256 3.03 -24.00 1.58
C LYS A 256 2.82 -22.74 2.41
N TRP A 257 1.86 -21.89 2.04
CA TRP A 257 1.62 -20.62 2.73
C TRP A 257 1.22 -20.84 4.19
N GLY A 258 2.09 -20.42 5.12
CA GLY A 258 1.86 -20.52 6.56
C GLY A 258 2.33 -21.82 7.22
N GLU A 259 2.88 -22.79 6.47
CA GLU A 259 3.35 -24.09 6.99
C GLU A 259 4.69 -23.99 7.76
N ASN A 260 5.49 -22.96 7.51
CA ASN A 260 6.84 -22.81 8.08
C ASN A 260 6.89 -22.19 9.50
N ILE A 261 5.73 -21.89 10.13
CA ILE A 261 5.75 -21.20 11.43
C ILE A 261 6.41 -22.00 12.55
N GLN A 262 6.45 -23.33 12.42
CA GLN A 262 7.09 -24.22 13.39
C GLN A 262 8.59 -23.94 13.56
N LEU A 263 9.23 -23.36 12.53
CA LEU A 263 10.63 -22.92 12.59
C LEU A 263 10.81 -21.75 13.59
N PHE A 264 9.81 -20.89 13.77
CA PHE A 264 9.86 -19.78 14.72
C PHE A 264 9.46 -20.16 16.16
N LYS A 265 8.83 -21.33 16.36
CA LYS A 265 8.46 -21.85 17.69
C LYS A 265 9.62 -22.61 18.37
N GLN A 266 10.71 -22.90 17.66
CA GLN A 266 11.92 -23.47 18.25
C GLN A 266 12.79 -22.37 18.85
N LYS A 267 12.51 -22.01 20.11
CA LYS A 267 13.44 -21.27 20.98
C LYS A 267 13.49 -21.91 22.35
#